data_AF-A0A2U2MQT4-F1
#
_entry.id   AF-A0A2U2MQT4-F1
#
_cell.length_a   1.000
_cell.length_b   1.000
_cell.length_c   1.000
_cell.angle_alpha   90.00
_cell.angle_beta   90.00
_cell.angle_gamma   90.00
#
_symmetry.space_group_name_H-M   'P 1'
#
loop_
_entity.id
_entity.type
_entity.pdbx_description
1 polymer ?
#
loop_
_entity_poly.entity_id
_entity_poly.type
_entity_poly.pdbx_seq_one_letter_code
_entity_poly.pdbx_strand_id
1 'polypeptide(L)'
;MEPSHTIDEISYFRTPLTWEGFTEDVLERYGDEFFEYRGRKLFIQYLPPWSIVDPTVLDDGAYPVLFSGSHDFREFLEQKVPVLDGRSIHDAYSEIRLFSN
;
A
#
# COMPACT_ATOMS: atom_id res chain seq x y z
N MET A 1 29.90 -15.83 -0.70
CA MET A 1 28.51 -15.75 -1.20
C MET A 1 27.66 -15.54 0.02
N GLU A 2 27.19 -14.33 0.22
CA GLU A 2 26.28 -14.02 1.33
C GLU A 2 24.90 -14.64 1.04
N PRO A 3 24.15 -15.05 2.07
CA PRO A 3 22.84 -15.64 1.87
C PRO A 3 21.92 -14.58 1.28
N SER A 4 21.34 -14.91 0.12
CA SER A 4 20.15 -14.26 -0.43
C SER A 4 19.13 -14.13 0.70
N HIS A 5 18.70 -12.91 0.99
CA HIS A 5 17.54 -12.66 1.84
C HIS A 5 16.30 -13.19 1.12
N THR A 6 16.10 -14.50 1.18
CA THR A 6 14.80 -15.10 0.89
C THR A 6 13.88 -14.62 2.01
N ILE A 7 12.82 -13.91 1.63
CA ILE A 7 11.78 -13.45 2.54
C ILE A 7 11.09 -14.71 3.06
N ASP A 8 11.63 -15.26 4.15
CA ASP A 8 11.11 -16.45 4.82
C ASP A 8 9.95 -16.04 5.75
N GLU A 9 8.85 -16.78 5.59
CA GLU A 9 7.61 -16.83 6.40
C GLU A 9 6.76 -15.55 6.48
N ILE A 10 5.74 -15.48 5.61
CA ILE A 10 4.64 -14.51 5.72
C ILE A 10 3.46 -15.16 6.46
N SER A 11 3.07 -14.54 7.57
CA SER A 11 1.90 -14.93 8.36
C SER A 11 0.62 -14.29 7.82
N TYR A 12 -0.43 -15.10 7.69
CA TYR A 12 -1.73 -14.66 7.17
C TYR A 12 -2.58 -13.99 8.26
N PHE A 13 -2.97 -12.73 8.07
CA PHE A 13 -4.05 -12.11 8.83
C PHE A 13 -5.36 -12.22 8.05
N ARG A 14 -6.32 -13.00 8.58
CA ARG A 14 -7.62 -13.26 7.93
C ARG A 14 -8.64 -12.13 8.07
N THR A 15 -8.28 -11.06 8.76
CA THR A 15 -9.21 -10.00 9.19
C THR A 15 -8.81 -8.67 8.53
N PRO A 16 -9.77 -7.83 8.11
CA PRO A 16 -9.49 -6.45 7.74
C PRO A 16 -8.69 -5.74 8.83
N LEU A 17 -7.74 -4.90 8.41
CA LEU A 17 -7.00 -4.07 9.36
C LEU A 17 -7.97 -3.09 10.03
N THR A 18 -7.77 -2.85 11.32
CA THR A 18 -8.42 -1.71 11.99
C THR A 18 -7.85 -0.42 11.42
N TRP A 19 -8.53 0.71 11.58
CA TRP A 19 -7.99 1.99 11.13
C TRP A 19 -6.67 2.29 11.81
N GLU A 20 -6.62 2.10 13.13
CA GLU A 20 -5.42 2.23 13.95
C GLU A 20 -4.32 1.28 13.47
N GLY A 21 -4.60 -0.02 13.28
CA GLY A 21 -3.61 -0.98 12.78
C GLY A 21 -3.18 -0.72 11.34
N PHE A 22 -4.04 -0.20 10.47
CA PHE A 22 -3.63 0.28 9.15
C PHE A 22 -2.71 1.49 9.30
N THR A 23 -3.02 2.42 10.19
CA THR A 23 -2.20 3.62 10.37
C THR A 23 -0.93 3.42 11.19
N GLU A 24 -0.85 2.35 11.98
CA GLU A 24 0.30 2.01 12.81
C GLU A 24 1.14 0.92 12.12
N ASP A 25 0.57 -0.22 11.72
CA ASP A 25 1.31 -1.35 11.15
C ASP A 25 1.74 -1.14 9.68
N VAL A 26 0.90 -0.50 8.85
CA VAL A 26 1.23 -0.24 7.42
C VAL A 26 2.12 0.99 7.28
N LEU A 27 2.13 1.90 8.28
CA LEU A 27 2.74 3.22 8.13
C LEU A 27 3.90 3.54 9.07
N GLU A 28 4.07 2.86 10.23
CA GLU A 28 5.15 3.23 11.18
C GLU A 28 6.56 3.10 10.59
N ARG A 29 6.74 2.38 9.48
CA ARG A 29 8.05 2.21 8.82
C ARG A 29 8.26 2.97 7.51
N TYR A 30 7.29 3.77 7.06
CA TYR A 30 7.37 4.65 5.88
C TYR A 30 7.72 3.97 4.55
N GLY A 31 6.76 3.21 4.00
CA GLY A 31 6.49 3.32 2.57
C GLY A 31 6.88 2.14 1.67
N ASP A 32 6.91 0.91 2.18
CA ASP A 32 7.07 -0.27 1.33
C ASP A 32 6.06 -1.43 1.62
N GLU A 33 4.81 -1.12 1.98
CA GLU A 33 3.84 -2.17 2.32
C GLU A 33 2.85 -2.47 1.19
N PHE A 34 2.72 -3.76 0.88
CA PHE A 34 1.79 -4.26 -0.12
C PHE A 34 0.42 -4.51 0.52
N PHE A 35 -0.63 -4.05 -0.16
CA PHE A 35 -2.00 -4.30 0.27
C PHE A 35 -2.88 -4.71 -0.91
N GLU A 36 -3.94 -5.42 -0.58
CA GLU A 36 -4.96 -5.85 -1.51
C GLU A 36 -6.20 -4.99 -1.32
N TYR A 37 -6.79 -4.57 -2.43
CA TYR A 37 -8.12 -4.02 -2.47
C TYR A 37 -8.91 -4.68 -3.59
N ARG A 38 -9.98 -5.42 -3.24
CA ARG A 38 -10.85 -6.15 -4.18
C ARG A 38 -10.08 -7.08 -5.15
N GLY A 39 -9.09 -7.81 -4.65
CA GLY A 39 -8.25 -8.70 -5.47
C GLY A 39 -7.16 -7.99 -6.28
N ARG A 40 -7.04 -6.66 -6.20
CA ARG A 40 -5.93 -5.91 -6.80
C ARG A 40 -4.82 -5.70 -5.79
N LYS A 41 -3.60 -6.13 -6.14
CA LYS A 41 -2.39 -5.83 -5.38
C LYS A 41 -1.93 -4.39 -5.65
N LEU A 42 -1.65 -3.66 -4.59
CA LEU A 42 -1.26 -2.25 -4.59
C LEU A 42 -0.14 -2.04 -3.55
N PHE A 43 0.50 -0.89 -3.63
CA PHE A 43 1.56 -0.49 -2.72
C PHE A 43 1.55 1.02 -2.52
N ILE A 44 1.75 1.49 -1.28
CA ILE A 44 1.88 2.92 -0.97
C ILE A 44 3.36 3.23 -0.80
N GLN A 45 3.84 4.19 -1.58
CA GLN A 45 5.22 4.67 -1.55
C GLN A 45 5.26 6.17 -1.24
N TYR A 46 6.25 6.59 -0.46
CA TYR A 46 6.58 8.01 -0.36
C TYR A 46 7.64 8.39 -1.40
N LEU A 47 7.20 8.92 -2.54
CA LEU A 47 8.04 9.52 -3.58
C LEU A 47 7.62 10.99 -3.75
N PRO A 48 8.00 11.89 -2.81
CA PRO A 48 7.34 13.17 -2.56
C PRO A 48 6.67 13.74 -3.81
N PRO A 49 5.33 13.62 -3.94
CA PRO A 49 4.32 13.30 -2.92
C PRO A 49 4.03 11.80 -2.65
N TRP A 50 3.15 11.49 -1.69
CA TRP A 50 2.65 10.12 -1.47
C TRP A 50 1.95 9.55 -2.70
N SER A 51 2.24 8.30 -3.03
CA SER A 51 1.73 7.64 -4.24
C SER A 51 1.26 6.22 -3.97
N ILE A 52 0.22 5.80 -4.69
CA ILE A 52 -0.16 4.40 -4.84
C ILE A 52 0.40 3.91 -6.17
N VAL A 53 1.13 2.81 -6.15
CA VAL A 53 1.77 2.24 -7.34
C VAL A 53 1.27 0.82 -7.58
N ASP A 54 1.36 0.39 -8.83
CA ASP A 54 1.22 -1.00 -9.22
C ASP A 54 2.52 -1.72 -8.86
N PRO A 55 2.47 -2.86 -8.17
CA PRO A 55 3.66 -3.62 -7.77
C PRO A 55 4.36 -4.32 -8.95
N THR A 56 3.79 -4.26 -10.15
CA THR A 56 4.43 -4.78 -11.36
C THR A 56 5.63 -3.90 -11.71
N VAL A 57 6.83 -4.44 -11.56
CA VAL A 57 8.08 -3.76 -11.94
C VAL A 57 8.18 -3.66 -13.47
N LEU A 58 8.43 -2.46 -13.98
CA LEU A 58 8.68 -2.18 -15.40
C LEU A 58 10.11 -2.57 -15.81
N ASP A 59 10.37 -2.63 -17.13
CA ASP A 59 11.67 -3.05 -17.69
C ASP A 59 12.87 -2.19 -17.22
N ASP A 60 12.61 -0.97 -16.77
CA ASP A 60 13.59 -0.02 -16.23
C ASP A 60 13.75 -0.11 -14.69
N GLY A 61 13.04 -1.02 -14.04
CA GLY A 61 13.04 -1.20 -12.60
C GLY A 61 12.09 -0.26 -11.84
N ALA A 62 11.26 0.54 -12.54
CA ALA A 62 10.30 1.43 -11.91
C ALA A 62 8.94 0.76 -11.65
N TYR A 63 8.19 1.28 -10.66
CA TYR A 63 6.80 0.90 -10.42
C TYR A 63 5.85 1.89 -11.12
N PRO A 64 4.81 1.43 -11.84
CA PRO A 64 3.79 2.30 -12.42
C PRO A 64 3.02 3.05 -11.33
N VAL A 65 3.03 4.38 -11.37
CA VAL A 65 2.21 5.19 -10.46
C VAL A 65 0.75 5.15 -10.91
N LEU A 66 -0.12 4.68 -10.02
CA LEU A 66 -1.57 4.60 -10.25
C LEU A 66 -2.30 5.84 -9.74
N PHE A 67 -1.74 6.48 -8.70
CA PHE A 67 -2.26 7.69 -8.11
C PHE A 67 -1.15 8.41 -7.33
N SER A 68 -1.09 9.73 -7.45
CA SER A 68 -0.24 10.60 -6.61
C SER A 68 -1.13 11.60 -5.91
N GLY A 69 -0.93 11.77 -4.60
CA GLY A 69 -1.66 12.76 -3.82
C GLY A 69 -0.77 13.89 -3.34
N SER A 70 -0.88 14.20 -2.05
CA SER A 70 -0.26 15.36 -1.39
C SER A 70 1.07 15.02 -0.71
N HIS A 71 1.78 16.08 -0.31
CA HIS A 71 2.94 15.98 0.60
C HIS A 71 2.50 15.74 2.05
N ASP A 72 1.33 16.26 2.42
CA ASP A 72 0.70 15.96 3.70
C ASP A 72 0.01 14.60 3.62
N PHE A 73 0.47 13.67 4.44
CA PHE A 73 -0.05 12.32 4.48
C PHE A 73 -1.52 12.26 4.94
N ARG A 74 -1.95 13.14 5.85
CA ARG A 74 -3.34 13.17 6.31
C ARG A 74 -4.29 13.57 5.19
N GLU A 75 -3.87 14.53 4.37
CA GLU A 75 -4.63 14.90 3.18
C GLU A 75 -4.68 13.74 2.17
N PHE A 76 -3.60 13.00 1.99
CA PHE A 76 -3.54 11.83 1.11
C PHE A 76 -4.54 10.73 1.53
N LEU A 77 -4.66 10.47 2.83
CA LEU A 77 -5.60 9.48 3.36
C LEU A 77 -7.06 9.82 3.11
N GLU A 78 -7.40 11.11 3.05
CA GLU A 78 -8.76 11.62 2.86
C GLU A 78 -9.09 11.94 1.39
N GLN A 79 -8.08 12.02 0.52
CA GLN A 79 -8.29 12.30 -0.90
C GLN A 79 -8.99 11.13 -1.59
N LYS A 80 -9.93 11.42 -2.50
CA LYS A 80 -10.58 10.40 -3.32
C LYS A 80 -9.60 9.78 -4.30
N VAL A 81 -9.47 8.45 -4.24
CA VAL A 81 -8.55 7.65 -5.04
C VAL A 81 -9.34 6.88 -6.10
N PRO A 82 -9.09 7.09 -7.41
CA PRO A 82 -9.78 6.37 -8.47
C PRO A 82 -9.62 4.84 -8.40
N VAL A 83 -8.44 4.34 -8.00
CA VAL A 83 -8.19 2.90 -7.85
C VAL A 83 -8.91 2.28 -6.64
N LEU A 84 -9.51 3.10 -5.78
CA LEU A 84 -10.35 2.68 -4.65
C LEU A 84 -11.82 3.02 -4.90
N ASP A 85 -12.27 2.90 -6.16
CA ASP A 85 -13.65 3.20 -6.59
C ASP A 85 -14.08 4.65 -6.27
N GLY A 86 -13.12 5.58 -6.26
CA GLY A 86 -13.37 6.99 -5.94
C GLY A 86 -13.57 7.28 -4.45
N ARG A 87 -13.23 6.33 -3.57
CA ARG A 87 -13.21 6.50 -2.11
C ARG A 87 -11.85 6.97 -1.62
N SER A 88 -11.83 7.54 -0.42
CA SER A 88 -10.58 7.80 0.29
C SER A 88 -10.01 6.49 0.86
N ILE A 89 -8.74 6.50 1.27
CA ILE A 89 -8.14 5.35 1.96
C ILE A 89 -8.88 5.11 3.29
N HIS A 90 -9.24 6.20 3.99
CA HIS A 90 -10.04 6.15 5.21
C HIS A 90 -11.45 5.59 5.00
N ASP A 91 -12.08 5.78 3.84
CA ASP A 91 -13.38 5.16 3.56
C ASP A 91 -13.25 3.69 3.12
N ALA A 92 -12.07 3.29 2.60
CA ALA A 92 -11.83 1.97 2.04
C ALA A 92 -11.07 1.01 2.97
N TYR A 93 -10.47 1.46 4.09
CA TYR A 93 -9.55 0.65 4.90
C TYR A 93 -10.14 -0.68 5.38
N SER A 94 -11.44 -0.72 5.69
CA SER A 94 -12.12 -1.96 6.12
C SER A 94 -12.22 -3.04 5.03
N GLU A 95 -11.97 -2.68 3.77
CA GLU A 95 -11.84 -3.62 2.65
C GLU A 95 -10.38 -3.87 2.27
N ILE A 96 -9.44 -3.06 2.79
CA ILE A 96 -8.02 -3.24 2.58
C ILE A 96 -7.54 -4.42 3.42
N ARG A 97 -6.79 -5.29 2.77
CA ARG A 97 -6.11 -6.42 3.40
C ARG A 97 -4.62 -6.28 3.18
N LEU A 98 -3.80 -6.77 4.10
CA LEU A 98 -2.38 -6.93 3.80
C LEU A 98 -2.24 -7.96 2.68
N PHE A 99 -1.42 -7.65 1.68
CA PHE A 99 -1.19 -8.57 0.59
C PHE A 99 -0.05 -9.52 0.98
N SER A 100 -0.34 -10.83 1.04
CA SER A 100 0.66 -11.89 1.04
C SER A 100 0.66 -12.57 -0.32
N ASN A 101 1.84 -12.94 -0.82
CA ASN A 101 1.94 -13.97 -1.86
C ASN A 101 1.51 -15.33 -1.30
#